data_AF-A0A241XFP4-F1
#
_entry.id   AF-A0A241XFP4-F1
#
_cell.length_a   1.000
_cell.length_b   1.000
_cell.length_c   1.000
_cell.angle_alpha   90.00
_cell.angle_beta   90.00
_cell.angle_gamma   90.00
#
_symmetry.space_group_name_H-M   'P 1'
#
loop_
_entity.id
_entity.type
_entity.pdbx_description
1 polymer ?
#
loop_
_entity_poly.entity_id
_entity_poly.type
_entity_poly.pdbx_seq_one_letter_code
_entity_poly.pdbx_strand_id
1 'polypeptide(L)' 'MQPRTLTYNALELRPVKDSIVICQGGQIVIVTLDQLHQFTSDLCILAASMREDMRNPLEDE' A
#
# COMPACT_ATOMS: atom_id res chain seq x y z
N MET A 1 20.77 15.52 2.15
CA MET A 1 19.31 15.64 1.98
C MET A 1 18.67 15.18 3.28
N GLN A 2 17.89 16.04 3.96
CA GLN A 2 17.12 15.60 5.13
C GLN A 2 15.89 14.78 4.67
N PRO A 3 15.58 13.65 5.32
CA PRO A 3 14.39 12.86 4.98
C PRO A 3 13.12 13.67 5.29
N ARG A 4 12.24 13.80 4.30
CA ARG A 4 10.95 14.47 4.46
C ARG A 4 9.96 13.46 5.04
N THR A 5 9.51 13.69 6.27
CA THR A 5 8.34 13.01 6.84
C THR A 5 7.09 13.47 6.10
N LEU A 6 6.33 12.52 5.55
CA LEU A 6 5.05 12.77 4.88
C LEU A 6 3.94 12.33 5.82
N THR A 7 3.08 13.26 6.20
CA THR A 7 1.89 12.98 7.03
C THR A 7 0.68 12.92 6.12
N TYR A 8 0.18 11.71 5.84
CA TYR A 8 -1.09 11.50 5.15
C TYR A 8 -2.05 10.88 6.17
N ASN A 9 -3.07 11.63 6.62
CA ASN A 9 -4.19 11.16 7.46
C ASN A 9 -3.83 10.13 8.55
N ALA A 10 -3.46 10.59 9.75
CA ALA A 10 -3.16 9.76 10.94
C ALA A 10 -2.06 8.69 10.79
N LEU A 11 -1.50 8.50 9.59
CA LEU A 11 -0.35 7.66 9.30
C LEU A 11 0.89 8.55 9.17
N GLU A 12 1.87 8.32 10.03
CA GLU A 12 3.18 8.94 9.91
C GLU A 12 4.14 7.95 9.24
N LEU A 13 4.73 8.36 8.12
CA LEU A 13 5.69 7.55 7.37
C LEU A 13 7.11 8.08 7.60
N ARG A 14 7.98 7.23 8.13
CA ARG A 14 9.39 7.55 8.37
C ARG A 14 10.29 6.66 7.50
N PRO A 15 11.06 7.23 6.57
CA PRO A 15 12.01 6.44 5.79
C PRO A 15 13.20 6.03 6.67
N VAL A 16 13.62 4.78 6.52
CA VAL A 16 14.82 4.19 7.13
C VAL A 16 15.57 3.40 6.05
N LYS A 17 16.78 2.92 6.35
CA LYS A 17 17.57 2.19 5.36
C LYS A 17 16.81 0.93 4.90
N ASP A 18 16.57 0.83 3.60
CA ASP A 18 15.89 -0.29 2.92
C ASP A 18 14.48 -0.63 3.46
N SER A 19 13.85 0.30 4.18
CA SER A 19 12.53 0.09 4.79
C SER A 19 11.78 1.41 5.06
N ILE A 20 10.50 1.29 5.36
CA ILE A 20 9.63 2.40 5.79
C ILE A 20 8.97 2.00 7.11
N VAL A 21 9.05 2.90 8.08
CA VAL A 21 8.31 2.77 9.33
C VAL A 21 6.97 3.49 9.18
N ILE A 22 5.89 2.77 9.46
CA ILE A 22 4.52 3.27 9.48
C ILE A 22 4.09 3.38 10.93
N CYS A 23 3.83 4.59 11.41
CA CYS A 23 3.31 4.84 12.74
C CYS A 23 1.83 5.26 12.66
N GLN A 24 0.94 4.56 13.37
CA GLN A 24 -0.47 4.88 13.45
C GLN A 24 -1.00 4.59 14.86
N GLY A 25 -1.54 5.61 15.55
CA GLY A 25 -2.21 5.42 16.84
C GLY A 25 -1.38 4.73 17.94
N GLY A 26 -0.05 4.84 17.90
CA GLY A 26 0.87 4.16 18.81
C GLY A 26 1.36 2.78 18.34
N GLN A 27 0.80 2.25 17.25
CA GLN A 27 1.35 1.07 16.57
C GLN A 27 2.47 1.49 15.61
N ILE A 28 3.51 0.67 15.56
CA ILE A 28 4.67 0.85 14.70
C ILE A 28 4.84 -0.42 13.88
N VAL A 29 4.76 -0.29 12.56
CA VAL A 29 5.02 -1.36 11.60
C VAL A 29 6.23 -0.99 10.76
N ILE A 30 7.16 -1.91 10.58
CA ILE A 30 8.32 -1.73 9.71
C ILE A 30 8.11 -2.61 8.49
N VAL A 31 8.17 -2.00 7.31
CA VAL A 31 7.99 -2.67 6.01
C VAL A 31 9.27 -2.50 5.21
N THR A 32 9.89 -3.57 4.75
CA THR A 32 11.04 -3.48 3.84
C THR A 32 10.60 -2.99 2.46
N LEU A 33 11.51 -2.43 1.68
CA LEU A 33 11.17 -2.00 0.31
C LEU A 33 10.69 -3.16 -0.57
N ASP A 34 11.26 -4.36 -0.39
CA ASP A 34 10.81 -5.57 -1.10
C ASP A 34 9.40 -6.00 -0.70
N GLN A 35 9.09 -5.96 0.60
CA GLN A 35 7.74 -6.24 1.09
C GLN A 35 6.74 -5.21 0.57
N LEU A 36 7.11 -3.92 0.58
CA LEU A 36 6.27 -2.86 0.05
C LEU A 36 5.98 -3.08 -1.44
N HIS A 37 7.02 -3.42 -2.22
CA HIS A 37 6.88 -3.74 -3.64
C HIS A 37 5.91 -4.90 -3.84
N GLN A 38 6.07 -6.00 -3.11
CA GLN A 38 5.18 -7.15 -3.19
C GLN A 38 3.73 -6.76 -2.86
N PHE A 39 3.50 -6.06 -1.74
CA PHE A 39 2.16 -5.62 -1.34
C PHE A 39 1.51 -4.73 -2.39
N THR A 40 2.25 -3.79 -2.97
CA THR A 40 1.70 -2.92 -4.03
C THR A 40 1.36 -3.71 -5.29
N SER A 41 2.17 -4.70 -5.65
CA SER A 41 1.89 -5.59 -6.78
C SER A 41 0.63 -6.41 -6.54
N ASP A 42 0.49 -7.02 -5.36
CA ASP A 42 -0.66 -7.83 -5.00
C ASP A 42 -1.96 -7.00 -4.99
N LEU A 43 -1.89 -5.76 -4.47
CA LEU A 43 -3.01 -4.82 -4.52
C LEU A 43 -3.42 -4.45 -5.94
N CYS A 44 -2.46 -4.26 -6.85
CA CYS A 44 -2.75 -3.99 -8.25
C CYS A 44 -3.41 -5.18 -8.94
N ILE A 45 -2.92 -6.40 -8.71
CA ILE A 45 -3.51 -7.63 -9.25
C ILE A 45 -4.94 -7.79 -8.73
N LEU A 46 -5.15 -7.66 -7.41
CA LEU A 46 -6.47 -7.74 -6.81
C LEU A 46 -7.43 -6.70 -7.39
N ALA A 47 -7.00 -5.45 -7.51
CA ALA A 47 -7.81 -4.39 -8.10
C ALA A 47 -8.17 -4.67 -9.57
N ALA A 48 -7.26 -5.27 -10.35
CA ALA A 48 -7.52 -5.69 -11.71
C ALA A 48 -8.55 -6.82 -11.77
N SER A 49 -8.39 -7.88 -10.97
CA SER A 49 -9.34 -8.99 -10.88
C SER A 49 -10.74 -8.53 -10.48
N MET A 50 -10.85 -7.66 -9.46
CA MET A 50 -12.14 -7.09 -9.07
C MET A 50 -12.82 -6.29 -10.19
N ARG A 51 -12.03 -5.58 -11.02
CA ARG A 51 -12.58 -4.87 -12.19
C ARG A 51 -13.07 -5.82 -13.27
N GLU A 52 -12.39 -6.93 -13.48
CA GLU A 52 -12.82 -7.97 -14.43
C GLU A 52 -14.11 -8.65 -13.95
N ASP A 53 -14.17 -9.03 -12.66
CA ASP A 53 -15.36 -9.61 -12.04
C ASP A 53 -16.57 -8.65 -12.12
N MET A 54 -16.36 -7.35 -11.90
CA MET A 54 -17.40 -6.32 -12.00
C MET A 54 -17.71 -5.89 -13.45
N ARG A 55 -16.96 -6.36 -14.46
CA ARG A 55 -17.23 -6.09 -15.88
C ARG A 55 -18.22 -7.09 -16.49
N ASN A 56 -18.50 -8.20 -15.79
CA ASN A 56 -19.48 -9.23 -16.18
C ASN A 56 -20.92 -9.16 -15.58
N PRO A 57 -21.54 -8.04 -15.15
CA PRO A 57 -22.89 -8.10 -14.59
C PRO A 57 -24.04 -8.08 -15.62
N LEU A 58 -23.78 -7.90 -16.93
CA LEU A 58 -24.83 -7.60 -17.92
C LEU A 58 -24.70 -8.31 -19.29
N GLU A 59 -23.88 -9.37 -19.43
CA GLU A 59 -23.79 -10.13 -20.70
C GLU A 59 -24.52 -11.48 -20.70
N ASP A 60 -25.28 -11.80 -19.64
CA ASP A 60 -26.23 -12.91 -19.62
C ASP A 60 -27.67 -12.39 -19.45
N GLU A 61 -28.22 -11.75 -20.49
CA GLU A 61 -29.65 -11.81 -20.92
C GLU A 61 -29.90 -11.02 -22.22
#